data_AF-A0A2W5N4S8-F1
#
_entry.id   AF-A0A2W5N4S8-F1
#
_cell.length_a   1.000
_cell.length_b   1.000
_cell.length_c   1.000
_cell.angle_alpha   90.00
_cell.angle_beta   90.00
_cell.angle_gamma   90.00
#
_symmetry.space_group_name_H-M   'P 1'
#
loop_
_entity.id
_entity.type
_entity.pdbx_description
1 polymer ?
#
loop_
_entity_poly.entity_id
_entity_poly.type
_entity_poly.pdbx_seq_one_letter_code
_entity_poly.pdbx_strand_id
1 'polypeptide(L)' 'MTDGPRASVLIALAVLGLVLFNFPLLRVWDQSATVFGLPPLPTALFAIWAGLIALLALASERGDDER' A
#
# COMPACT_ATOMS: atom_id res chain seq x y z
N MET A 1 1.67 14.67 22.99
CA MET A 1 0.64 14.66 21.93
C MET A 1 1.42 14.46 20.65
N THR A 2 1.60 13.21 20.22
CA THR A 2 2.29 12.91 18.96
C THR A 2 1.40 13.43 17.86
N ASP A 3 1.84 14.48 17.15
CA ASP A 3 1.13 14.94 15.96
C ASP A 3 1.27 13.81 14.92
N GLY A 4 0.19 13.04 14.77
CA GLY A 4 0.14 11.94 13.80
C GLY A 4 -0.04 12.48 12.38
N PRO A 5 0.10 11.60 11.36
CA PRO A 5 -0.17 11.95 9.98
C PRO A 5 -1.55 12.60 9.82
N ARG A 6 -1.64 13.63 8.97
CA ARG A 6 -2.90 14.32 8.67
C ARG A 6 -3.97 13.29 8.26
N ALA A 7 -5.17 13.39 8.83
CA ALA A 7 -6.26 12.45 8.57
C ALA A 7 -6.56 12.27 7.06
N SER A 8 -6.40 13.34 6.26
CA SER A 8 -6.52 13.27 4.80
C SER A 8 -5.53 12.31 4.13
N VAL A 9 -4.29 12.21 4.63
CA VAL A 9 -3.29 11.28 4.10
C VAL A 9 -3.66 9.85 4.45
N LEU A 10 -4.13 9.61 5.68
CA LEU A 10 -4.59 8.30 6.11
C LEU A 10 -5.80 7.84 5.28
N ILE A 11 -6.75 8.73 5.02
CA ILE A 11 -7.91 8.46 4.15
C ILE A 11 -7.43 8.17 2.73
N ALA A 12 -6.50 8.96 2.18
CA ALA A 12 -5.95 8.72 0.85
C ALA A 12 -5.26 7.35 0.74
N LEU A 13 -4.46 6.95 1.74
CA LEU A 13 -3.82 5.64 1.80
C LEU A 13 -4.84 4.50 1.94
N ALA A 14 -5.89 4.70 2.73
CA ALA A 14 -6.98 3.72 2.88
C ALA A 14 -7.75 3.52 1.57
N VAL A 15 -8.11 4.61 0.90
CA VAL A 15 -8.77 4.57 -0.42
C VAL A 15 -7.85 3.93 -1.45
N LEU A 16 -6.56 4.28 -1.45
CA LEU A 16 -5.56 3.67 -2.33
C LEU A 16 -5.46 2.16 -2.09
N GLY A 17 -5.42 1.72 -0.84
CA GLY A 17 -5.44 0.30 -0.46
C GLY A 17 -6.73 -0.40 -0.91
N LEU A 18 -7.90 0.20 -0.70
CA LEU A 18 -9.18 -0.33 -1.17
C LEU A 18 -9.22 -0.48 -2.69
N VAL A 19 -8.71 0.50 -3.42
CA VAL A 19 -8.60 0.43 -4.87
C VAL A 19 -7.62 -0.67 -5.25
N LEU A 20 -6.40 -0.71 -4.72
CA LEU A 20 -5.39 -1.69 -5.11
C LEU A 20 -5.78 -3.14 -4.77
N PHE A 21 -6.50 -3.36 -3.67
CA PHE A 21 -6.96 -4.68 -3.23
C PHE A 21 -8.38 -5.02 -3.67
N ASN A 22 -8.95 -4.31 -4.65
CA ASN A 22 -10.25 -4.64 -5.18
C ASN A 22 -10.23 -5.98 -5.94
N PHE A 23 -11.32 -6.75 -5.85
CA PHE A 23 -11.42 -8.09 -6.46
C PHE A 23 -11.16 -8.11 -7.98
N PRO A 24 -11.69 -7.16 -8.78
CA PRO A 24 -11.34 -7.05 -10.20
C PRO A 24 -9.84 -6.94 -10.49
N LEU A 25 -9.12 -6.08 -9.76
CA LEU A 25 -7.68 -5.92 -9.91
C LEU A 25 -6.94 -7.17 -9.45
N LEU A 26 -7.31 -7.75 -8.30
CA LEU A 26 -6.73 -9.00 -7.81
C LEU A 26 -6.78 -10.12 -8.85
N ARG A 27 -7.89 -10.22 -9.61
CA ARG A 27 -8.03 -11.20 -10.69
C ARG A 27 -7.01 -11.02 -11.82
N VAL A 28 -6.54 -9.80 -12.09
CA VAL A 28 -5.52 -9.55 -13.13
C VAL A 28 -4.21 -10.28 -12.83
N TRP A 29 -3.87 -10.41 -11.54
CA TRP A 29 -2.68 -11.11 -11.07
C TRP A 29 -2.92 -12.60 -10.78
N ASP A 30 -4.15 -13.10 -10.86
CA ASP A 30 -4.49 -14.51 -10.69
C ASP A 30 -4.21 -15.30 -11.98
N GLN A 31 -2.96 -15.25 -12.43
CA GLN A 31 -2.48 -15.97 -13.61
C GLN A 31 -1.61 -17.15 -13.19
N SER A 32 -1.67 -18.24 -13.95
CA SER A 32 -0.81 -19.42 -13.76
C SER A 32 0.67 -19.18 -14.09
N ALA A 33 1.07 -17.91 -14.28
CA ALA A 33 2.45 -17.51 -14.44
C ALA A 33 3.17 -17.55 -13.09
N THR A 34 4.50 -17.48 -13.12
CA THR A 34 5.32 -17.33 -11.92
C THR A 34 6.32 -16.19 -12.09
N VAL A 35 6.56 -15.46 -11.01
CA VAL A 35 7.52 -14.36 -10.92
C VAL A 35 8.57 -14.76 -9.88
N PHE A 36 9.83 -14.90 -10.29
CA PHE A 36 10.90 -15.45 -9.45
C PHE A 36 10.56 -16.82 -8.79
N GLY A 37 9.73 -17.63 -9.45
CA GLY A 37 9.26 -18.91 -8.92
C GLY A 37 8.08 -18.83 -7.94
N LEU A 38 7.55 -17.63 -7.67
CA LEU A 38 6.36 -17.42 -6.84
C LEU A 38 5.13 -17.08 -7.69
N PRO A 39 3.90 -17.40 -7.22
CA PRO A 39 2.68 -16.95 -7.88
C PRO A 39 2.57 -15.41 -7.86
N PRO A 40 2.16 -14.77 -8.97
CA PRO A 40 2.15 -13.31 -9.11
C PRO A 40 1.20 -12.61 -8.13
N LEU A 41 0.05 -13.22 -7.81
CA LEU A 41 -0.93 -12.65 -6.88
C LEU A 41 -0.35 -12.37 -5.48
N PRO A 42 0.19 -13.35 -4.74
CA PRO A 42 0.79 -13.08 -3.44
C PRO A 42 2.00 -12.14 -3.54
N THR A 43 2.82 -12.25 -4.60
CA THR A 43 3.96 -11.35 -4.79
C THR A 43 3.53 -9.89 -4.94
N ALA A 44 2.53 -9.61 -5.77
CA ALA A 44 1.98 -8.27 -5.96
C ALA A 44 1.30 -7.76 -4.67
N LEU A 45 0.57 -8.63 -3.96
CA LEU A 45 -0.08 -8.29 -2.70
C LEU A 45 0.93 -7.78 -1.66
N PHE A 46 2.01 -8.53 -1.44
CA PHE A 46 3.06 -8.13 -0.51
C PHE A 46 3.82 -6.88 -0.96
N ALA A 47 4.08 -6.73 -2.26
CA ALA A 47 4.73 -5.54 -2.81
C ALA A 47 3.89 -4.27 -2.61
N ILE A 48 2.59 -4.33 -2.91
CA ILE A 48 1.65 -3.23 -2.68
C ILE A 48 1.57 -2.89 -1.19
N TRP A 49 1.45 -3.91 -0.34
CA TRP A 49 1.35 -3.72 1.11
C TRP A 49 2.61 -3.06 1.69
N ALA A 50 3.79 -3.52 1.28
CA ALA A 50 5.05 -2.88 1.66
C ALA A 50 5.12 -1.42 1.18
N GLY A 51 4.64 -1.13 -0.04
CA GLY A 51 4.53 0.22 -0.56
C GLY A 51 3.62 1.12 0.29
N LEU A 52 2.45 0.62 0.71
CA LEU A 52 1.53 1.36 1.59
C LEU A 52 2.17 1.66 2.95
N ILE A 53 2.91 0.71 3.53
CA ILE A 53 3.65 0.93 4.78
C ILE A 53 4.74 1.97 4.59
N ALA A 54 5.53 1.89 3.52
CA ALA A 54 6.58 2.86 3.24
C ALA A 54 6.01 4.28 3.05
N LEU A 55 4.87 4.41 2.35
CA LEU A 55 4.18 5.70 2.21
C LEU A 55 3.65 6.21 3.55
N LEU A 56 3.12 5.32 4.41
CA LEU A 56 2.65 5.68 5.73
C LEU A 56 3.81 6.13 6.66
N ALA A 57 4.94 5.41 6.61
CA ALA A 57 6.14 5.77 7.37
C ALA A 57 6.66 7.14 6.91
N LEU A 58 6.80 7.34 5.60
CA LEU A 58 7.24 8.61 5.02
C LEU A 58 6.28 9.77 5.31
N ALA A 59 4.97 9.51 5.33
CA ALA A 59 3.98 10.51 5.71
C ALA A 59 4.03 10.87 7.19
N SER A 60 4.43 9.93 8.04
CA SER A 60 4.63 10.15 9.47
C SER A 60 5.88 11.00 9.71
N GLU A 61 6.98 10.71 9.01
CA GLU A 61 8.22 11.50 9.08
C GLU A 61 8.02 12.95 8.62
N ARG A 62 7.30 13.18 7.51
CA ARG A 62 7.00 14.54 7.02
C ARG A 62 6.06 15.33 7.93
N GLY A 63 5.26 14.66 8.75
CA GLY A 63 4.44 15.32 9.76
C GLY A 63 5.29 15.96 10.87
N ASP A 64 6.48 15.42 11.11
CA ASP A 64 7.43 15.93 12.11
C ASP A 64 8.37 17.02 11.56
N ASP A 65 8.72 16.97 10.27
CA ASP A 65 9.64 17.91 9.60
C ASP A 65 9.07 19.32 9.35
N GLU A 66 7.75 19.52 9.35
CA GLU A 66 7.13 20.86 9.20
C GLU A 66 7.12 21.67 10.54
N ARG A 67 8.08 21.40 11.44
CA ARG A 67 8.33 22.16 12.68
C ARG A 67 9.67 22.90 12.60
#